data_AF-A0A0C2WNK8-F1
#
_entry.id   AF-A0A0C2WNK8-F1
#
_cell.length_a   1.000
_cell.length_b   1.000
_cell.length_c   1.000
_cell.angle_alpha   90.00
_cell.angle_beta   90.00
_cell.angle_gamma   90.00
#
_symmetry.space_group_name_H-M   'P 1'
#
loop_
_entity.id
_entity.type
_entity.pdbx_description
1 polymer ?
#
loop_
_entity_poly.entity_id
_entity_poly.type
_entity_poly.pdbx_seq_one_letter_code
_entity_poly.pdbx_strand_id
1 'polypeptide(L)'
;SDSEGKEIFGDVQNFAPTIMHLLDSIYMKKGAFFALSRAVIPLIRAELQSLHKASFDLGNALTDVAPNSVKAEAMNLKKSIDAAFDKVIAYYNQ
;
A
#
# COMPACT_ATOMS: atom_id res chain seq x y z
N SER A 1 -9.14 -10.35 -21.18
CA SER A 1 -10.14 -11.46 -21.06
C SER A 1 -10.37 -11.76 -19.58
N ASP A 2 -11.38 -12.58 -19.22
CA ASP A 2 -11.62 -12.98 -17.82
C ASP A 2 -10.39 -13.71 -17.22
N SER A 3 -9.75 -14.57 -18.01
CA SER A 3 -8.53 -15.29 -17.61
C SER A 3 -7.34 -14.35 -17.38
N GLU A 4 -7.08 -13.42 -18.30
CA GLU A 4 -6.00 -12.43 -18.15
C GLU A 4 -6.23 -11.54 -16.91
N GLY A 5 -7.48 -11.13 -16.66
CA GLY A 5 -7.82 -10.33 -15.47
C GLY A 5 -7.58 -11.08 -14.16
N LYS A 6 -7.84 -12.40 -14.13
CA LYS A 6 -7.53 -13.26 -12.98
C LYS A 6 -6.03 -13.43 -12.77
N GLU A 7 -5.26 -13.59 -13.84
CA GLU A 7 -3.80 -13.73 -13.78
C GLU A 7 -3.15 -12.46 -13.24
N ILE A 8 -3.50 -11.29 -13.79
CA ILE A 8 -3.03 -9.98 -13.30
C ILE A 8 -3.43 -9.77 -11.83
N PHE A 9 -4.66 -10.11 -11.45
CA PHE A 9 -5.08 -10.03 -10.05
C PHE A 9 -4.23 -10.95 -9.16
N GLY A 10 -3.94 -12.18 -9.61
CA GLY A 10 -3.07 -13.12 -8.92
C GLY A 10 -1.66 -12.56 -8.69
N ASP A 11 -1.08 -11.91 -9.70
CA ASP A 11 0.23 -11.28 -9.59
C ASP A 11 0.24 -10.14 -8.55
N VAL A 12 -0.78 -9.27 -8.58
CA VAL A 12 -0.91 -8.19 -7.58
C VAL A 12 -1.14 -8.76 -6.18
N GLN A 13 -1.94 -9.81 -6.06
CA GLN A 13 -2.19 -10.49 -4.79
C GLN A 13 -0.90 -11.10 -4.23
N ASN A 14 -0.06 -11.69 -5.08
CA ASN A 14 1.22 -12.29 -4.68
C ASN A 14 2.26 -11.23 -4.29
N PHE A 15 2.17 -10.01 -4.83
CA PHE A 15 3.07 -8.92 -4.48
C PHE A 15 2.64 -8.18 -3.20
N ALA A 16 1.34 -8.17 -2.86
CA ALA A 16 0.83 -7.43 -1.71
C ALA A 16 1.51 -7.74 -0.36
N PRO A 17 1.87 -8.99 -0.03
CA PRO A 17 2.63 -9.28 1.19
C PRO A 17 3.97 -8.53 1.29
N THR A 18 4.65 -8.31 0.17
CA THR A 18 5.89 -7.51 0.11
C THR A 18 5.62 -6.05 0.48
N ILE A 19 4.55 -5.46 -0.06
CA ILE A 19 4.14 -4.09 0.31
C ILE A 19 3.85 -4.01 1.80
N MET A 20 3.06 -4.94 2.34
CA MET A 20 2.70 -4.95 3.76
C MET A 20 3.92 -5.11 4.66
N HIS A 21 4.87 -5.99 4.28
CA HIS A 21 6.11 -6.18 5.04
C HIS A 21 7.02 -4.95 5.04
N LEU A 22 7.11 -4.25 3.90
CA LEU A 22 7.87 -3.01 3.81
C LEU A 22 7.26 -1.90 4.68
N LEU A 23 5.93 -1.75 4.66
CA LEU A 23 5.22 -0.78 5.50
C LEU A 23 5.40 -1.09 6.99
N ASP A 24 5.30 -2.35 7.39
CA ASP A 24 5.56 -2.75 8.78
C ASP A 24 7.02 -2.50 9.17
N SER A 25 7.98 -2.76 8.27
CA SER A 25 9.39 -2.47 8.51
C SER A 25 9.66 -0.97 8.69
N ILE A 26 9.03 -0.11 7.89
CA ILE A 26 9.10 1.35 8.03
C ILE A 26 8.49 1.79 9.36
N TYR A 27 7.35 1.20 9.75
CA TYR A 27 6.74 1.43 11.04
C TYR A 27 7.68 1.02 12.18
N MET A 28 8.26 -0.17 12.16
CA MET A 28 9.16 -0.66 13.20
C MET A 28 10.44 0.18 13.34
N LYS A 29 10.94 0.76 12.25
CA LYS A 29 12.13 1.63 12.25
C LYS A 29 11.87 3.06 12.71
N LYS A 30 10.64 3.40 13.07
CA LYS A 30 10.24 4.76 13.46
C LYS A 30 11.19 5.42 14.46
N GLY A 31 11.54 4.74 15.56
CA GLY A 31 12.44 5.29 16.58
C GLY A 31 13.83 5.66 16.02
N ALA A 32 14.34 4.87 15.07
CA ALA A 32 15.62 5.15 14.42
C ALA A 32 15.56 6.39 13.51
N PHE A 33 14.45 6.58 12.78
CA PHE A 33 14.26 7.78 11.97
C PHE A 33 14.11 9.05 12.81
N PHE A 34 13.38 8.98 13.93
CA PHE A 34 13.28 10.09 14.87
C PHE A 34 14.64 10.42 15.53
N ALA A 35 15.48 9.41 15.78
CA ALA A 35 16.83 9.60 16.34
C ALA A 35 17.84 10.17 15.33
N LEU A 36 17.69 9.86 14.04
CA LEU A 36 18.53 10.40 12.96
C LEU A 36 18.38 11.92 12.85
N SER A 37 17.16 12.39 12.64
CA SER A 37 16.82 13.81 12.63
C SER A 37 15.31 14.01 12.52
N ARG A 38 14.76 14.90 13.35
CA ARG A 38 13.36 15.33 13.21
C ARG A 38 13.07 15.97 11.84
N ALA A 39 14.09 16.50 11.15
CA ALA A 39 13.93 17.07 9.81
C ALA A 39 13.65 16.01 8.72
N VAL A 40 13.94 14.73 8.98
CA VAL A 40 13.69 13.63 8.03
C VAL A 40 12.24 13.12 8.12
N ILE A 41 11.56 13.34 9.25
CA ILE A 41 10.17 12.89 9.47
C ILE A 41 9.19 13.45 8.42
N PRO A 42 9.21 14.76 8.09
CA PRO A 42 8.38 15.29 7.00
C PRO A 42 8.67 14.67 5.64
N LEU A 43 9.92 14.30 5.35
CA LEU A 43 10.31 13.66 4.09
C LEU A 43 9.75 12.24 4.02
N ILE A 44 9.93 11.44 5.08
CA ILE A 44 9.37 10.08 5.15
C ILE A 44 7.85 10.13 4.97
N ARG A 45 7.18 11.07 5.64
CA ARG A 45 5.73 11.26 5.48
C ARG A 45 5.35 11.58 4.04
N ALA A 46 6.03 12.54 3.39
CA ALA A 46 5.73 12.94 2.03
C ALA A 46 5.91 11.77 1.04
N GLU A 47 6.99 10.99 1.19
CA GLU A 47 7.24 9.81 0.38
C GLU A 47 6.17 8.71 0.62
N LEU A 48 5.78 8.47 1.87
CA LEU A 48 4.70 7.53 2.19
C LEU A 48 3.36 7.96 1.59
N GLN A 49 3.03 9.26 1.62
CA GLN A 49 1.81 9.79 1.01
C GLN A 49 1.83 9.66 -0.52
N SER A 50 2.97 9.94 -1.15
CA SER A 50 3.16 9.77 -2.60
C SER A 50 2.98 8.30 -3.00
N LEU A 51 3.64 7.39 -2.28
CA LEU A 51 3.54 5.95 -2.52
C LEU A 51 2.13 5.41 -2.26
N HIS A 52 1.46 5.90 -1.21
CA HIS A 52 0.06 5.55 -0.93
C HIS A 52 -0.84 5.97 -2.07
N LYS A 53 -0.71 7.21 -2.56
CA LYS A 53 -1.50 7.70 -3.70
C LYS A 53 -1.29 6.82 -4.94
N ALA A 54 -0.05 6.51 -5.29
CA ALA A 54 0.24 5.66 -6.45
C ALA A 54 -0.36 4.24 -6.28
N SER A 55 -0.26 3.67 -5.08
CA SER A 55 -0.84 2.36 -4.76
C SER A 55 -2.36 2.36 -4.78
N PHE A 56 -2.97 3.45 -4.29
CA PHE A 56 -4.42 3.66 -4.31
C PHE A 56 -4.95 3.77 -5.74
N ASP A 57 -4.27 4.54 -6.60
CA ASP A 57 -4.64 4.72 -8.00
C ASP A 57 -4.52 3.38 -8.77
N LEU A 58 -3.45 2.61 -8.53
CA LEU A 58 -3.31 1.25 -9.08
C LEU A 58 -4.44 0.32 -8.59
N GLY A 59 -4.76 0.35 -7.30
CA GLY A 59 -5.83 -0.46 -6.72
C GLY A 59 -7.22 -0.12 -7.26
N ASN A 60 -7.50 1.17 -7.54
CA ASN A 60 -8.72 1.59 -8.24
C ASN A 60 -8.74 1.02 -9.65
N ALA A 61 -7.67 1.22 -10.42
CA ALA A 61 -7.60 0.73 -11.79
C ALA A 61 -7.81 -0.79 -11.86
N LEU A 62 -7.17 -1.55 -10.95
CA LEU A 62 -7.35 -3.01 -10.85
C LEU A 62 -8.79 -3.38 -10.52
N THR A 63 -9.42 -2.69 -9.58
CA THR A 63 -10.82 -2.96 -9.19
C THR A 63 -11.81 -2.63 -10.30
N ASP A 64 -11.55 -1.56 -11.06
CA ASP A 64 -12.42 -1.09 -12.14
C ASP A 64 -12.44 -2.08 -13.31
N VAL A 65 -11.29 -2.66 -13.64
CA VAL A 65 -11.14 -3.63 -14.75
C VAL A 65 -11.22 -5.09 -14.29
N ALA A 66 -11.29 -5.35 -12.98
CA ALA A 66 -11.37 -6.69 -12.43
C ALA A 66 -12.62 -7.43 -12.94
N PRO A 67 -12.47 -8.69 -13.41
CA PRO A 67 -13.61 -9.53 -13.71
C PRO A 67 -14.49 -9.75 -12.46
N ASN A 68 -15.79 -9.92 -12.66
CA ASN A 68 -16.76 -10.05 -11.57
C ASN A 68 -16.40 -11.15 -10.56
N SER A 69 -15.75 -12.23 -11.00
CA SER A 69 -15.35 -13.34 -10.14
C SER A 69 -14.24 -13.02 -9.14
N VAL A 70 -13.49 -11.94 -9.34
CA VAL A 70 -12.37 -11.53 -8.45
C VAL A 70 -12.51 -10.08 -7.95
N LYS A 71 -13.60 -9.39 -8.33
CA LYS A 71 -13.79 -7.97 -8.03
C LYS A 71 -13.88 -7.71 -6.53
N ALA A 72 -14.55 -8.59 -5.78
CA ALA A 72 -14.68 -8.45 -4.33
C ALA A 72 -13.31 -8.63 -3.65
N GLU A 73 -12.52 -9.60 -4.10
CA GLU A 73 -11.17 -9.88 -3.63
C GLU A 73 -10.22 -8.72 -3.94
N ALA A 74 -10.30 -8.15 -5.14
CA ALA A 74 -9.55 -6.95 -5.53
C ALA A 74 -9.87 -5.75 -4.61
N MET A 75 -11.16 -5.50 -4.34
CA MET A 75 -11.57 -4.45 -3.41
C MET A 75 -11.04 -4.68 -1.99
N ASN A 76 -11.04 -5.92 -1.52
CA ASN A 76 -10.54 -6.28 -0.19
C ASN A 76 -9.02 -6.15 -0.08
N LEU A 77 -8.29 -6.56 -1.12
CA LEU A 77 -6.84 -6.40 -1.20
C LEU A 77 -6.45 -4.93 -1.14
N LYS A 78 -7.11 -4.10 -1.97
CA LYS A 78 -6.93 -2.65 -1.98
C LYS A 78 -7.14 -2.04 -0.59
N LYS A 79 -8.28 -2.33 0.05
CA LYS A 79 -8.59 -1.83 1.40
C LYS A 79 -7.53 -2.22 2.43
N SER A 80 -6.98 -3.43 2.32
CA SER A 80 -5.95 -3.93 3.23
C SER A 80 -4.63 -3.18 3.08
N ILE A 81 -4.24 -2.89 1.83
CA ILE A 81 -3.06 -2.07 1.51
C ILE A 81 -3.26 -0.63 1.98
N ASP A 82 -4.43 -0.03 1.69
CA ASP A 82 -4.76 1.34 2.12
C ASP A 82 -4.68 1.49 3.64
N ALA A 83 -5.27 0.56 4.39
CA ALA A 83 -5.23 0.58 5.85
C ALA A 83 -3.80 0.44 6.40
N ALA A 84 -2.94 -0.33 5.72
CA ALA A 84 -1.52 -0.42 6.10
C ALA A 84 -0.81 0.91 5.91
N PHE A 85 -1.03 1.60 4.77
CA PHE A 85 -0.49 2.95 4.54
C PHE A 85 -0.97 3.94 5.60
N ASP A 86 -2.28 4.00 5.85
CA ASP A 86 -2.89 4.92 6.81
C ASP A 86 -2.28 4.76 8.21
N LYS A 87 -2.07 3.50 8.66
CA LYS A 87 -1.43 3.20 9.94
C LYS A 87 -0.01 3.78 10.03
N VAL A 88 0.80 3.63 8.97
CA VAL A 88 2.18 4.13 8.97
C VAL A 88 2.21 5.65 8.87
N ILE A 89 1.43 6.24 7.96
CA ILE A 89 1.35 7.70 7.77
C ILE A 89 0.90 8.40 9.06
N ALA A 90 -0.10 7.85 9.75
CA ALA A 90 -0.58 8.40 11.03
C ALA A 90 0.53 8.49 12.09
N TYR A 91 1.51 7.58 12.07
CA TYR A 91 2.64 7.65 12.99
C TYR A 91 3.58 8.83 12.66
N TYR A 92 3.87 9.07 11.37
CA TYR A 92 4.74 10.17 10.93
C TYR A 92 4.02 11.54 10.87
N ASN A 93 2.77 11.61 11.32
CA ASN A 93 2.01 12.85 11.53
C ASN A 93 2.10 13.40 12.96
N GLN A 94 2.72 12.67 13.88
CA GLN A 94 2.95 13.08 15.27
C GLN A 94 4.23 13.92 15.40
#